data_AF-A0A7S0FAW4-F1
#
_entry.id   AF-A0A7S0FAW4-F1
#
_cell.length_a   1.000
_cell.length_b   1.000
_cell.length_c   1.000
_cell.angle_alpha   90.00
_cell.angle_beta   90.00
_cell.angle_gamma   90.00
#
_symmetry.space_group_name_H-M   'P 1'
#
loop_
_entity.id
_entity.type
_entity.pdbx_description
1 polymer ?
#
loop_
_entity_poly.entity_id
_entity_poly.type
_entity_poly.pdbx_seq_one_letter_code
_entity_poly.pdbx_strand_id
1 'polypeptide(L)'
;KKSSSNKEPKLNPHAVRFVSITQIAALKGLPRVYLGQVLAHEATHAWLALNPTRKRGVVGENLRFGVTRKIPTLVEEGCCQLVAYLYLDYLLDGTSSQLTSDEKVLVDYCKWSIRTHSIHEYGEGYKQAGNAYNHIIDNGGSLSNLLDYVCLHMSFPPC
;
A
#
# COMPACT_ATOMS: atom_id res chain seq x y z
N LYS A 1 42.21 14.60 -22.51
CA LYS A 1 41.08 14.52 -21.55
C LYS A 1 39.82 14.11 -22.32
N LYS A 2 39.43 12.83 -22.31
CA LYS A 2 38.16 12.36 -22.91
C LYS A 2 37.07 12.48 -21.85
N SER A 3 36.07 13.32 -22.09
CA SER A 3 34.88 13.45 -21.25
C SER A 3 33.97 12.24 -21.49
N SER A 4 33.86 11.38 -20.48
CA SER A 4 32.86 10.31 -20.43
C SER A 4 31.48 10.94 -20.20
N SER A 5 30.70 11.07 -21.27
CA SER A 5 29.28 11.40 -21.16
C SER A 5 28.56 10.23 -20.49
N ASN A 6 28.05 10.49 -19.28
CA ASN A 6 27.22 9.57 -18.52
C ASN A 6 25.85 9.50 -19.21
N LYS A 7 25.72 8.63 -20.23
CA LYS A 7 24.43 8.40 -20.89
C LYS A 7 23.57 7.57 -19.96
N GLU A 8 22.48 8.18 -19.47
CA GLU A 8 21.42 7.44 -18.79
C GLU A 8 21.00 6.22 -19.64
N PRO A 9 20.85 5.03 -19.04
CA PRO A 9 20.51 3.84 -19.77
C PRO A 9 19.14 4.01 -20.44
N LYS A 10 19.12 4.01 -21.77
CA LYS A 10 17.89 4.04 -22.57
C LYS A 10 17.06 2.79 -22.24
N LEU A 11 15.90 3.00 -21.61
CA LEU A 11 14.96 1.94 -21.27
C LEU A 11 14.38 1.30 -22.55
N ASN A 12 14.50 -0.03 -22.65
CA ASN A 12 13.86 -0.81 -23.71
C ASN A 12 12.33 -0.79 -23.52
N PRO A 13 11.53 -0.30 -24.48
CA PRO A 13 10.06 -0.27 -24.36
C PRO A 13 9.42 -1.66 -24.29
N HIS A 14 10.14 -2.73 -24.63
CA HIS A 14 9.68 -4.13 -24.58
C HIS A 14 10.12 -4.90 -23.32
N ALA A 15 10.62 -4.23 -22.29
CA ALA A 15 10.98 -4.90 -21.04
C ALA A 15 9.71 -5.45 -20.36
N VAL A 16 9.51 -6.77 -20.44
CA VAL A 16 8.46 -7.48 -19.70
C VAL A 16 8.84 -7.53 -18.23
N ARG A 17 7.96 -7.03 -17.36
CA ARG A 17 8.12 -7.11 -15.90
C ARG A 17 7.48 -8.41 -15.41
N PHE A 18 8.28 -9.31 -14.84
CA PHE A 18 7.79 -10.47 -14.12
C PHE A 18 7.68 -10.14 -12.64
N VAL A 19 6.50 -10.32 -12.06
CA VAL A 19 6.24 -10.15 -10.62
C VAL A 19 5.54 -11.41 -10.15
N SER A 20 6.02 -11.98 -9.04
CA SER A 20 5.37 -13.10 -8.39
C SER A 20 4.93 -12.67 -7.00
N ILE A 21 3.65 -12.82 -6.70
CA ILE A 21 3.14 -12.74 -5.33
C ILE A 21 3.28 -14.14 -4.75
N THR A 22 4.06 -14.28 -3.68
CA THR A 22 4.34 -15.59 -3.06
C THR A 22 3.20 -16.03 -2.17
N GLN A 23 2.58 -15.11 -1.44
CA GLN A 23 1.51 -15.43 -0.50
C GLN A 23 0.60 -14.21 -0.25
N ILE A 24 -0.68 -14.50 -0.04
CA ILE A 24 -1.63 -13.63 0.66
C ILE A 24 -2.07 -14.46 1.87
N ALA A 25 -1.64 -14.08 3.07
CA ALA A 25 -1.81 -14.89 4.27
C ALA A 25 -3.09 -14.48 5.02
N ALA A 26 -3.88 -15.47 5.42
CA ALA A 26 -5.02 -15.26 6.32
C ALA A 26 -5.21 -16.48 7.23
N LEU A 27 -5.47 -16.23 8.51
CA LEU A 27 -5.76 -17.30 9.47
C LEU A 27 -7.25 -17.67 9.43
N LYS A 28 -7.54 -18.97 9.45
CA LYS A 28 -8.91 -19.48 9.59
C LYS A 28 -9.44 -19.25 11.00
N GLY A 29 -10.74 -18.95 11.12
CA GLY A 29 -11.43 -18.81 12.41
C GLY A 29 -11.45 -17.39 12.96
N LEU A 30 -10.88 -16.43 12.24
CA LEU A 30 -10.98 -15.01 12.58
C LEU A 30 -12.42 -14.49 12.35
N PRO A 31 -12.89 -13.54 13.18
CA PRO A 31 -14.14 -12.82 12.90
C PRO A 31 -14.09 -12.18 11.51
N ARG A 32 -15.23 -12.17 10.81
CA ARG A 32 -15.36 -11.65 9.43
C ARG A 32 -14.72 -10.27 9.24
N VAL A 33 -14.96 -9.34 10.17
CA VAL A 33 -14.42 -7.97 10.14
C VAL A 33 -12.89 -7.99 10.17
N TYR A 34 -12.30 -8.71 11.11
CA TYR A 34 -10.86 -8.78 11.28
C TYR A 34 -10.19 -9.50 10.10
N LEU A 35 -10.80 -10.57 9.61
CA LEU A 35 -10.35 -11.25 8.39
C LEU A 35 -10.39 -10.29 7.18
N GLY A 36 -11.47 -9.53 7.02
CA GLY A 36 -11.61 -8.53 5.95
C GLY A 36 -10.54 -7.45 6.02
N GLN A 37 -10.23 -6.95 7.22
CA GLN A 37 -9.14 -6.01 7.45
C GLN A 37 -7.78 -6.59 7.03
N VAL A 38 -7.46 -7.82 7.48
CA VAL A 38 -6.20 -8.50 7.10
C VAL A 38 -6.14 -8.67 5.58
N LEU A 39 -7.23 -9.11 4.94
CA LEU A 39 -7.27 -9.26 3.49
C LEU A 39 -7.09 -7.94 2.76
N ALA A 40 -7.68 -6.83 3.23
CA ALA A 40 -7.48 -5.51 2.64
C ALA A 40 -6.01 -5.05 2.74
N HIS A 41 -5.35 -5.34 3.86
CA HIS A 41 -3.93 -5.08 4.06
C HIS A 41 -3.07 -5.89 3.07
N GLU A 42 -3.19 -7.22 3.08
CA GLU A 42 -2.38 -8.11 2.25
C GLU A 42 -2.64 -7.94 0.74
N ALA A 43 -3.90 -7.67 0.36
CA ALA A 43 -4.24 -7.38 -1.03
C ALA A 43 -3.60 -6.08 -1.53
N THR A 44 -3.31 -5.12 -0.63
CA THR A 44 -2.64 -3.87 -0.98
C THR A 44 -1.16 -4.12 -1.31
N HIS A 45 -0.46 -4.98 -0.56
CA HIS A 45 0.88 -5.44 -0.94
C HIS A 45 0.89 -6.05 -2.34
N ALA A 46 -0.03 -6.98 -2.60
CA ALA A 46 -0.20 -7.62 -3.91
C ALA A 46 -0.46 -6.59 -5.03
N TRP A 47 -1.34 -5.63 -4.78
CA TRP A 47 -1.67 -4.59 -5.75
C TRP A 47 -0.47 -3.68 -6.05
N LEU A 48 0.25 -3.21 -5.03
CA LEU A 48 1.46 -2.38 -5.18
C LEU A 48 2.55 -3.15 -5.95
N ALA A 49 2.67 -4.45 -5.71
CA ALA A 49 3.57 -5.31 -6.46
C ALA A 49 3.14 -5.43 -7.92
N LEU A 50 1.87 -5.62 -8.24
CA LEU A 50 1.40 -5.84 -9.61
C LEU A 50 1.21 -4.56 -10.44
N ASN A 51 1.08 -3.39 -9.82
CA ASN A 51 0.68 -2.17 -10.53
C ASN A 51 1.66 -1.81 -11.69
N PRO A 52 1.14 -1.55 -12.91
CA PRO A 52 1.96 -1.24 -14.09
C PRO A 52 2.63 0.14 -14.06
N THR A 53 2.10 1.11 -13.30
CA THR A 53 2.67 2.47 -13.16
C THR A 53 3.92 2.48 -12.29
N ARG A 54 4.22 1.37 -11.61
CA ARG A 54 5.43 1.22 -10.80
C ARG A 54 6.67 1.47 -11.66
N LYS A 55 7.46 2.51 -11.32
CA LYS A 55 8.71 2.82 -12.04
C LYS A 55 9.56 1.54 -12.13
N ARG A 56 9.92 1.15 -13.37
CA ARG A 56 10.66 -0.09 -13.66
C ARG A 56 11.91 -0.19 -12.78
N GLY A 57 11.83 -1.13 -11.84
CA GLY A 57 12.83 -1.47 -10.84
C GLY A 57 12.24 -2.66 -10.08
N VAL A 58 12.73 -3.84 -10.44
CA VAL A 58 12.43 -5.18 -9.91
C VAL A 58 11.73 -5.18 -8.54
N VAL A 59 10.60 -5.88 -8.42
CA VAL A 59 10.21 -6.55 -7.17
C VAL A 59 10.19 -8.02 -7.52
N GLY A 60 11.13 -8.74 -6.93
CA GLY A 60 11.44 -10.12 -7.21
C GLY A 60 12.82 -10.41 -6.71
N GLU A 61 12.91 -11.31 -5.73
CA GLU A 61 14.16 -12.00 -5.43
C GLU A 61 14.57 -12.73 -6.72
N ASN A 62 15.78 -12.46 -7.25
CA ASN A 62 16.37 -13.00 -8.48
C ASN A 62 16.12 -12.27 -9.83
N LEU A 63 16.45 -10.98 -9.96
CA LEU A 63 16.81 -10.43 -11.28
C LEU A 63 18.31 -10.22 -11.41
N ARG A 64 18.89 -10.97 -12.37
CA ARG A 64 20.34 -11.06 -12.63
C ARG A 64 20.97 -9.78 -13.18
N PHE A 65 20.20 -8.72 -13.46
CA PHE A 65 20.73 -7.45 -13.96
C PHE A 65 19.83 -6.27 -13.58
N GLY A 66 20.32 -5.37 -12.71
CA GLY A 66 19.78 -4.01 -12.54
C GLY A 66 19.02 -3.75 -11.24
N VAL A 67 19.40 -2.65 -10.58
CA VAL A 67 18.94 -2.17 -9.26
C VAL A 67 17.46 -2.42 -8.97
N THR A 68 17.19 -3.30 -8.00
CA THR A 68 15.88 -3.50 -7.38
C THR A 68 15.52 -2.25 -6.59
N ARG A 69 14.55 -1.46 -7.06
CA ARG A 69 13.96 -0.40 -6.24
C ARG A 69 12.73 -0.97 -5.53
N LYS A 70 12.88 -1.25 -4.24
CA LYS A 70 11.76 -1.64 -3.37
C LYS A 70 11.09 -0.37 -2.86
N ILE A 71 9.76 -0.40 -2.70
CA ILE A 71 9.08 0.65 -1.95
C ILE A 71 9.63 0.59 -0.52
N PRO A 72 10.00 1.72 0.11
CA PRO A 72 10.44 1.70 1.50
C PRO A 72 9.37 1.04 2.37
N THR A 73 9.78 0.15 3.28
CA THR A 73 8.84 -0.62 4.12
C THR A 73 7.81 0.28 4.80
N LEU A 74 8.23 1.42 5.36
CA LEU A 74 7.33 2.39 5.99
C LEU A 74 6.23 2.91 5.04
N VAL A 75 6.57 3.14 3.77
CA VAL A 75 5.60 3.64 2.77
C VAL A 75 4.65 2.52 2.36
N GLU A 76 5.19 1.32 2.11
CA GLU A 76 4.41 0.14 1.73
C GLU A 76 3.43 -0.27 2.84
N GLU A 77 3.92 -0.46 4.06
CA GLU A 77 3.11 -0.80 5.24
C GLU A 77 2.11 0.32 5.57
N GLY A 78 2.51 1.58 5.43
CA GLY A 78 1.63 2.73 5.63
C GLY A 78 0.43 2.71 4.68
N CYS A 79 0.65 2.44 3.39
CA CYS A 79 -0.44 2.25 2.43
C CYS A 79 -1.33 1.07 2.81
N CYS A 80 -0.75 -0.08 3.17
CA CYS A 80 -1.51 -1.28 3.52
C CYS A 80 -2.37 -1.05 4.77
N GLN A 81 -1.85 -0.37 5.78
CA GLN A 81 -2.61 0.03 6.97
C GLN A 81 -3.70 1.05 6.66
N LEU A 82 -3.44 2.03 5.80
CA LEU A 82 -4.45 3.00 5.37
C LEU A 82 -5.61 2.32 4.65
N VAL A 83 -5.34 1.44 3.68
CA VAL A 83 -6.40 0.73 2.93
C VAL A 83 -7.21 -0.17 3.86
N ALA A 84 -6.56 -0.87 4.80
CA ALA A 84 -7.25 -1.64 5.82
C ALA A 84 -8.15 -0.76 6.70
N TYR A 85 -7.70 0.44 7.07
CA TYR A 85 -8.51 1.41 7.80
C TYR A 85 -9.72 1.91 7.01
N LEU A 86 -9.53 2.26 5.72
CA LEU A 86 -10.61 2.73 4.84
C LEU A 86 -11.64 1.63 4.57
N TYR A 87 -11.22 0.37 4.48
CA TYR A 87 -12.13 -0.77 4.41
C TYR A 87 -13.01 -0.85 5.67
N LEU A 88 -12.42 -0.68 6.86
CA LEU A 88 -13.16 -0.67 8.11
C LEU A 88 -14.14 0.52 8.20
N ASP A 89 -13.75 1.69 7.69
CA ASP A 89 -14.60 2.87 7.60
C ASP A 89 -15.81 2.63 6.69
N TYR A 90 -15.56 2.05 5.51
CA TYR A 90 -16.59 1.66 4.55
C TYR A 90 -17.62 0.68 5.14
N LEU A 91 -17.21 -0.23 6.03
CA LEU A 91 -18.15 -1.12 6.70
C LEU A 91 -19.11 -0.38 7.66
N LEU A 92 -18.69 0.76 8.23
CA LEU A 92 -19.53 1.58 9.12
C LEU A 92 -20.52 2.48 8.36
N ASP A 93 -20.13 2.96 7.18
CA ASP A 93 -20.94 3.85 6.34
C ASP A 93 -22.20 3.19 5.74
N GLY A 94 -22.44 1.92 6.05
CA GLY A 94 -23.75 1.28 5.89
C GLY A 94 -24.13 0.92 4.45
N THR A 95 -23.24 1.13 3.48
CA THR A 95 -23.50 0.84 2.06
C THR A 95 -23.38 -0.64 1.69
N SER A 96 -22.86 -1.51 2.59
CA SER A 96 -22.54 -2.90 2.23
C SER A 96 -22.83 -3.98 3.29
N SER A 97 -23.01 -3.66 4.58
CA SER A 97 -23.36 -4.68 5.58
C SER A 97 -24.09 -4.13 6.79
N GLN A 98 -25.17 -4.79 7.20
CA GLN A 98 -25.73 -4.62 8.54
C GLN A 98 -24.77 -5.27 9.55
N LEU A 99 -23.77 -4.52 10.01
CA LEU A 99 -22.90 -4.96 11.09
C LEU A 99 -23.70 -5.20 12.37
N THR A 100 -23.44 -6.30 13.05
CA THR A 100 -23.95 -6.50 14.42
C THR A 100 -23.31 -5.49 15.38
N SER A 101 -23.89 -5.31 16.57
CA SER A 101 -23.31 -4.45 17.60
C SER A 101 -21.89 -4.87 17.96
N ASP A 102 -21.64 -6.18 18.09
CA ASP A 102 -20.32 -6.73 18.41
C ASP A 102 -19.32 -6.49 17.26
N GLU A 103 -19.77 -6.61 16.01
CA GLU A 103 -18.93 -6.29 14.85
C GLU A 103 -18.55 -4.81 14.80
N LYS A 104 -19.44 -3.90 15.19
CA LYS A 104 -19.12 -2.46 15.28
C LYS A 104 -18.05 -2.19 16.35
N VAL A 105 -18.19 -2.80 17.52
CA VAL A 105 -17.15 -2.72 18.57
C VAL A 105 -15.81 -3.26 18.08
N LEU A 106 -15.84 -4.38 17.34
CA LEU A 106 -14.63 -4.93 16.73
C LEU A 106 -14.03 -3.98 15.69
N VAL A 107 -14.85 -3.35 14.84
CA VAL A 107 -14.37 -2.33 13.89
C VAL A 107 -13.67 -1.19 14.62
N ASP A 108 -14.27 -0.65 15.67
CA ASP A 108 -13.68 0.44 16.46
C ASP A 108 -12.36 0.03 17.10
N TYR A 109 -12.29 -1.18 17.65
CA TYR A 109 -11.04 -1.75 18.18
C TYR A 109 -9.97 -1.87 17.10
N CYS A 110 -10.31 -2.38 15.92
CA CYS A 110 -9.38 -2.55 14.82
C CYS A 110 -8.84 -1.20 14.35
N LYS A 111 -9.72 -0.21 14.18
CA LYS A 111 -9.34 1.17 13.83
C LYS A 111 -8.43 1.78 14.88
N TRP A 112 -8.75 1.62 16.17
CA TRP A 112 -7.89 2.05 17.27
C TRP A 112 -6.51 1.40 17.19
N SER A 113 -6.44 0.08 17.02
CA SER A 113 -5.19 -0.69 16.95
C SER A 113 -4.27 -0.23 15.81
N ILE A 114 -4.82 0.14 14.65
CA ILE A 114 -4.05 0.72 13.55
C ILE A 114 -3.47 2.09 13.96
N ARG A 115 -4.29 2.99 14.51
CA ARG A 115 -3.87 4.36 14.88
C ARG A 115 -2.83 4.38 15.99
N THR A 116 -2.92 3.46 16.95
CA THR A 116 -2.06 3.40 18.13
C THR A 116 -0.95 2.36 17.98
N HIS A 117 -0.72 1.85 16.77
CA HIS A 117 0.29 0.84 16.54
C HIS A 117 1.68 1.38 16.93
N SER A 118 2.41 0.61 17.76
CA SER A 118 3.69 1.06 18.34
C SER A 118 4.88 0.81 17.42
N ILE A 119 4.78 -0.13 16.48
CA ILE A 119 5.81 -0.40 15.50
C ILE A 119 5.84 0.73 14.48
N HIS A 120 7.03 1.28 14.24
CA HIS A 120 7.26 2.48 13.46
C HIS A 120 6.70 2.37 12.03
N GLU A 121 7.02 1.30 11.30
CA GLU A 121 6.59 1.11 9.91
C GLU A 121 5.07 1.08 9.74
N TYR A 122 4.35 0.54 10.73
CA TYR A 122 2.90 0.44 10.70
C TYR A 122 2.23 1.70 11.24
N GLY A 123 2.61 2.16 12.43
CA GLY A 123 1.98 3.29 13.09
C GLY A 123 2.34 4.63 12.46
N GLU A 124 3.63 4.89 12.28
CA GLU A 124 4.10 6.13 11.63
C GLU A 124 3.84 6.11 10.13
N GLY A 125 4.03 4.95 9.47
CA GLY A 125 3.65 4.76 8.07
C GLY A 125 2.17 5.06 7.83
N TYR A 126 1.27 4.54 8.68
CA TYR A 126 -0.16 4.84 8.59
C TYR A 126 -0.45 6.33 8.73
N LYS A 127 0.18 7.02 9.68
CA LYS A 127 -0.04 8.47 9.87
C LYS A 127 0.39 9.26 8.64
N GLN A 128 1.56 8.96 8.08
CA GLN A 128 2.05 9.63 6.88
C GLN A 128 1.16 9.33 5.66
N ALA A 129 0.74 8.07 5.49
CA ALA A 129 -0.20 7.69 4.44
C ALA A 129 -1.56 8.42 4.61
N GLY A 130 -2.08 8.50 5.83
CA GLY A 130 -3.32 9.19 6.15
C GLY A 130 -3.25 10.69 5.88
N ASN A 131 -2.15 11.36 6.25
CA ASN A 131 -1.93 12.77 5.96
C ASN A 131 -1.89 13.03 4.45
N ALA A 132 -1.14 12.20 3.71
CA ALA A 132 -1.06 12.27 2.26
C ALA A 132 -2.42 12.00 1.59
N TYR A 133 -3.18 11.04 2.09
CA TYR A 133 -4.52 10.73 1.63
C TYR A 133 -5.46 11.91 1.82
N ASN A 134 -5.52 12.48 3.02
CA ASN A 134 -6.37 13.64 3.31
C ASN A 134 -6.01 14.81 2.40
N HIS A 135 -4.71 15.12 2.25
CA HIS A 135 -4.26 16.16 1.33
C HIS A 135 -4.74 15.91 -0.11
N ILE A 136 -4.69 14.67 -0.61
CA ILE A 136 -5.20 14.33 -1.95
C ILE A 136 -6.72 14.48 -2.04
N ILE A 137 -7.46 14.01 -1.04
CA ILE A 137 -8.93 14.10 -1.00
C ILE A 137 -9.39 15.56 -0.95
N ASP A 138 -8.74 16.39 -0.13
CA ASP A 138 -9.04 17.82 0.00
C ASP A 138 -8.83 18.59 -1.31
N ASN A 139 -7.97 18.06 -2.20
CA ASN A 139 -7.73 18.58 -3.54
C ASN A 139 -8.57 17.89 -4.64
N GLY A 140 -9.62 17.13 -4.26
CA GLY A 140 -10.55 16.48 -5.18
C GLY A 140 -10.03 15.18 -5.81
N GLY A 141 -8.97 14.61 -5.26
CA GLY A 141 -8.41 13.33 -5.67
C GLY A 141 -9.11 12.12 -5.03
N SER A 142 -8.46 10.97 -5.10
CA SER A 142 -8.94 9.68 -4.59
C SER A 142 -7.80 8.83 -4.05
N LEU A 143 -8.14 7.72 -3.39
CA LEU A 143 -7.15 6.71 -2.96
C LEU A 143 -6.27 6.24 -4.12
N SER A 144 -6.83 6.06 -5.32
CA SER A 144 -6.07 5.65 -6.50
C SER A 144 -4.96 6.65 -6.84
N ASN A 145 -5.20 7.95 -6.70
CA ASN A 145 -4.19 8.96 -6.95
C ASN A 145 -3.01 8.86 -5.97
N LEU A 146 -3.27 8.55 -4.69
CA LEU A 146 -2.23 8.30 -3.70
C LEU A 146 -1.40 7.08 -4.06
N LEU A 147 -2.07 5.96 -4.34
CA LEU A 147 -1.39 4.70 -4.62
C LEU A 147 -0.59 4.75 -5.91
N ASP A 148 -1.11 5.41 -6.96
CA ASP A 148 -0.36 5.65 -8.20
C ASP A 148 0.86 6.54 -7.97
N TYR A 149 0.74 7.58 -7.14
CA TYR A 149 1.89 8.40 -6.74
C TYR A 149 2.96 7.54 -6.04
N VAL A 150 2.56 6.70 -5.08
CA VAL A 150 3.48 5.80 -4.38
C VAL A 150 4.15 4.82 -5.35
N CYS A 151 3.42 4.27 -6.33
CA CYS A 151 4.01 3.42 -7.36
C CYS A 151 5.05 4.17 -8.23
N LEU A 152 4.78 5.43 -8.56
CA LEU A 152 5.65 6.26 -9.41
C LEU A 152 6.87 6.82 -8.67
N HIS A 153 6.71 7.17 -7.39
CA HIS A 153 7.70 7.93 -6.62
C HIS A 153 8.33 7.13 -5.47
N MET A 154 7.71 6.03 -5.05
CA MET A 154 8.13 5.20 -3.90
C MET A 154 8.23 6.00 -2.59
N SER A 155 7.44 7.06 -2.49
CA SER A 155 7.31 7.92 -1.33
C SER A 155 5.88 8.44 -1.26
N PHE A 156 5.49 8.98 -0.11
CA PHE A 156 4.28 9.78 -0.03
C PHE A 156 4.46 11.12 -0.77
N PRO A 157 3.37 11.72 -1.28
CA PRO A 157 3.41 13.08 -1.79
C PRO A 157 3.80 14.06 -0.68
N PRO A 158 4.54 15.13 -1.00
CA PRO A 158 4.75 16.22 -0.06
C PRO A 158 3.40 16.90 0.21
N CYS A 159 3.05 17.02 1.48
CA CYS A 159 1.81 17.61 1.99
C CYS A 159 2.09 18.82 2.86
#